data_AF-A0A1J3GRS2-F1
#
_entry.id   AF-A0A1J3GRS2-F1
#
_cell.length_a   1.000
_cell.length_b   1.000
_cell.length_c   1.000
_cell.angle_alpha   90.00
_cell.angle_beta   90.00
_cell.angle_gamma   90.00
#
_symmetry.space_group_name_H-M   'P 1'
#
loop_
_entity.id
_entity.type
_entity.pdbx_description
1 polymer ?
#
loop_
_entity_poly.entity_id
_entity_poly.type
_entity_poly.pdbx_seq_one_letter_code
_entity_poly.pdbx_strand_id
1 'polypeptide(L)' 'AREKTVTFREHKCYGEGANYKERVSYGKQLTDSEASSFTDISYIDGEQWLKQTNMLSIELTSEDKKTILSDFMH' A
#
# COMPACT_ATOMS: atom_id res chain seq x y z
N ALA A 1 24.71 9.49 -22.63
CA ALA A 1 24.45 9.24 -21.19
C ALA A 1 23.04 8.69 -21.05
N ARG A 2 22.78 7.67 -20.22
CA ARG A 2 21.41 7.18 -19.98
C ARG A 2 20.60 8.26 -19.28
N GLU A 3 19.43 8.59 -19.79
CA GLU A 3 18.50 9.49 -19.09
C GLU A 3 18.12 8.87 -17.73
N LYS A 4 18.14 9.69 -16.67
CA LYS A 4 17.81 9.29 -15.31
C LYS A 4 16.28 9.29 -15.11
N THR A 5 15.56 8.46 -15.87
CA THR A 5 14.09 8.41 -15.83
C THR A 5 13.54 7.56 -14.69
N VAL A 6 14.37 6.71 -14.09
CA VAL A 6 13.95 5.76 -13.05
C VAL A 6 14.67 6.03 -11.73
N THR A 7 13.93 5.89 -10.64
CA THR A 7 14.43 6.01 -9.26
C THR A 7 14.17 4.71 -8.53
N PHE A 8 15.20 4.15 -7.90
CA PHE A 8 15.10 2.94 -7.07
C PHE A 8 15.42 3.28 -5.62
N ARG A 9 14.55 2.89 -4.69
CA ARG A 9 14.70 3.18 -3.27
C ARG A 9 14.33 1.98 -2.40
N GLU A 10 15.00 1.85 -1.26
CA GLU A 10 14.80 0.78 -0.28
C GLU A 10 14.60 1.43 1.12
N HIS A 11 13.77 0.83 1.97
CA HIS A 11 13.51 1.32 3.33
C HIS A 11 13.31 0.14 4.29
N LYS A 12 14.08 0.11 5.39
CA LYS A 12 13.96 -0.91 6.46
C LYS A 12 13.81 -2.34 5.94
N CYS A 13 14.63 -2.73 4.96
CA CYS A 13 14.68 -4.11 4.47
C CYS A 13 15.55 -4.97 5.40
N TYR A 14 15.16 -6.24 5.59
CA TYR A 14 15.86 -7.20 6.46
C TYR A 14 16.05 -8.54 5.77
N GLY A 15 16.98 -9.36 6.27
CA GLY A 15 17.34 -10.66 5.71
C GLY A 15 18.63 -10.63 4.87
N GLU A 16 19.10 -11.81 4.45
CA GLU A 16 20.38 -11.97 3.74
C GLU A 16 20.44 -11.15 2.44
N GLY A 17 19.31 -10.98 1.77
CA GLY A 17 19.20 -10.20 0.54
C GLY A 17 19.17 -8.68 0.73
N ALA A 18 19.04 -8.16 1.95
CA ALA A 18 18.83 -6.73 2.20
C ALA A 18 20.14 -5.90 2.30
N ASN A 19 21.29 -6.53 2.06
CA ASN A 19 22.56 -5.81 2.05
C ASN A 19 22.62 -4.81 0.88
N TYR A 20 22.56 -3.52 1.21
CA TYR A 20 22.55 -2.44 0.22
C TYR A 20 23.94 -1.98 -0.21
N LYS A 21 25.01 -2.39 0.49
CA LYS A 21 26.38 -1.89 0.26
C LYS A 21 26.91 -2.24 -1.14
N GLU A 22 26.38 -3.31 -1.72
CA GLU A 22 26.77 -3.81 -3.05
C GLU A 22 25.76 -3.42 -4.14
N ARG A 23 24.79 -2.55 -3.82
CA ARG A 23 23.82 -2.06 -4.80
C ARG A 23 24.46 -1.03 -5.72
N VAL A 24 23.82 -0.87 -6.86
CA VAL A 24 24.12 0.18 -7.84
C VAL A 24 24.06 1.57 -7.20
N SER A 25 24.94 2.47 -7.65
CA SER A 25 25.10 3.82 -7.07
C SER A 25 23.88 4.74 -7.19
N TYR A 26 22.94 4.41 -8.07
CA TYR A 26 21.68 5.13 -8.23
C TYR A 26 20.53 4.56 -7.38
N GLY A 27 20.76 3.48 -6.62
CA GLY A 27 19.86 3.02 -5.57
C GLY A 27 20.04 3.83 -4.29
N LYS A 28 18.95 4.14 -3.59
CA LYS A 28 18.97 4.97 -2.38
C LYS A 28 18.28 4.30 -1.20
N GLN A 29 18.93 4.28 -0.04
CA GLN A 29 18.28 3.96 1.24
C GLN A 29 17.49 5.16 1.75
N LEU A 30 16.25 4.96 2.19
CA LEU A 30 15.39 6.00 2.72
C LEU A 30 15.40 6.05 4.24
N THR A 31 15.43 7.26 4.76
CA THR A 31 15.01 7.54 6.14
C THR A 31 13.50 7.41 6.29
N ASP A 32 13.01 7.30 7.53
CA ASP A 32 11.58 7.27 7.84
C ASP A 32 10.84 8.48 7.26
N SER A 33 11.44 9.66 7.38
CA SER A 33 10.85 10.91 6.84
C SER A 33 10.80 10.94 5.32
N GLU A 34 11.72 10.28 4.61
CA GLU A 34 11.67 10.21 3.16
C GLU A 34 10.69 9.13 2.68
N ALA A 35 10.55 8.05 3.45
CA ALA A 35 9.63 6.96 3.17
C ALA A 35 8.16 7.36 3.41
N SER A 36 7.90 8.25 4.38
CA SER A 36 6.54 8.64 4.78
C SER A 36 5.66 9.07 3.60
N SER A 37 6.22 9.85 2.67
CA SER A 37 5.52 10.32 1.46
C SER A 37 5.04 9.22 0.52
N PHE A 38 5.69 8.04 0.53
CA PHE A 38 5.31 6.89 -0.30
C PHE A 38 4.32 5.96 0.40
N THR A 39 4.17 6.08 1.71
CA THR A 39 3.28 5.25 2.53
C THR A 39 2.02 6.00 2.98
N ASP A 40 1.98 7.31 2.80
CA ASP A 40 0.82 8.13 3.11
C ASP A 40 -0.33 7.82 2.13
N ILE A 41 -1.57 7.91 2.63
CA ILE A 41 -2.79 7.70 1.83
C ILE A 41 -2.87 8.70 0.66
N SER A 42 -2.29 9.89 0.83
CA SER A 42 -2.21 10.90 -0.22
C SER A 42 -1.38 10.46 -1.42
N TYR A 43 -0.48 9.47 -1.28
CA TYR A 43 0.35 8.98 -2.39
C TYR A 43 -0.48 8.39 -3.53
N ILE A 44 -1.63 7.80 -3.18
CA ILE A 44 -2.56 7.15 -4.11
C ILE A 44 -3.86 7.94 -4.29
N ASP A 45 -3.88 9.22 -3.89
CA ASP A 45 -5.10 10.04 -3.85
C ASP A 45 -6.25 9.37 -3.06
N GLY A 46 -5.91 8.58 -2.02
CA GLY A 46 -6.87 7.70 -1.35
C GLY A 46 -8.03 8.44 -0.69
N GLU A 47 -7.85 9.71 -0.34
CA GLU A 47 -8.92 10.60 0.15
C GLU A 47 -10.10 10.74 -0.81
N GLN A 48 -9.89 10.50 -2.11
CA GLN A 48 -10.90 10.62 -3.17
C GLN A 48 -11.72 9.33 -3.35
N TRP A 49 -11.13 8.15 -3.14
CA TRP A 49 -11.74 6.87 -3.55
C TRP A 49 -11.81 5.81 -2.46
N LEU A 50 -10.96 5.85 -1.43
CA LEU A 50 -11.01 4.85 -0.35
C LEU A 50 -12.24 5.02 0.55
N LYS A 51 -12.77 6.24 0.71
CA LYS A 51 -13.98 6.50 1.51
C LYS A 51 -15.20 5.68 1.05
N GLN A 52 -15.26 5.34 -0.24
CA GLN A 52 -16.33 4.52 -0.83
C GLN A 52 -16.17 3.03 -0.47
N THR A 53 -14.94 2.56 -0.23
CA THR A 53 -14.72 1.16 0.20
C THR A 53 -15.19 0.91 1.64
N ASN A 54 -15.23 1.96 2.48
CA ASN A 54 -15.80 1.90 3.83
C ASN A 54 -17.34 1.94 3.86
N MET A 55 -18.01 2.20 2.73
CA MET A 55 -19.47 2.10 2.64
C MET A 55 -19.94 0.65 2.51
N LEU A 56 -19.21 -0.22 1.79
CA LEU A 56 -19.58 -1.63 1.64
C LEU A 56 -19.47 -2.44 2.95
N SER A 57 -18.70 -1.97 3.93
CA SER A 57 -18.60 -2.60 5.26
C SER A 57 -19.65 -2.11 6.26
N ILE A 58 -20.19 -0.89 6.08
CA ILE A 58 -21.19 -0.29 6.97
C ILE A 58 -22.63 -0.58 6.49
N GLU A 59 -22.84 -0.78 5.19
CA GLU A 59 -24.18 -1.00 4.62
C GLU A 59 -24.67 -2.45 4.70
N LEU A 60 -23.82 -3.40 5.12
CA LEU A 60 -24.29 -4.72 5.56
C LEU A 60 -24.84 -4.59 6.98
N THR A 61 -26.10 -4.15 7.07
CA THR A 61 -26.85 -4.21 8.32
C THR A 61 -26.93 -5.66 8.80
N SER A 62 -27.10 -5.87 10.10
CA SER A 62 -27.23 -7.22 10.70
C SER A 62 -28.31 -8.07 10.01
N GLU A 63 -29.36 -7.43 9.52
CA GLU A 63 -30.46 -8.02 8.78
C GLU A 63 -30.01 -8.56 7.41
N ASP A 64 -29.16 -7.82 6.68
CA ASP A 64 -28.67 -8.24 5.36
C ASP A 64 -27.76 -9.47 5.45
N LYS A 65 -26.95 -9.55 6.52
CA LYS A 65 -26.11 -10.74 6.77
C LYS A 65 -26.93 -11.99 7.05
N LYS A 66 -28.07 -11.86 7.74
CA LYS A 66 -28.97 -12.98 8.05
C LYS A 66 -29.65 -13.52 6.80
N THR A 67 -30.06 -12.62 5.91
CA THR A 67 -30.69 -12.97 4.62
C THR A 67 -29.69 -13.65 3.67
N ILE A 68 -28.49 -13.09 3.53
CA ILE A 68 -27.45 -13.69 2.66
C ILE A 68 -27.03 -15.08 3.18
N LEU A 69 -26.93 -15.26 4.49
CA LEU A 69 -26.64 -16.58 5.08
C LEU A 69 -27.80 -17.56 4.93
N SER A 70 -29.06 -17.12 4.98
CA SER A 70 -30.21 -18.00 4.74
C SER A 70 -30.30 -18.43 3.28
N ASP A 71 -29.97 -17.55 2.33
CA ASP A 71 -30.03 -17.84 0.90
C ASP A 71 -28.90 -18.78 0.44
N PHE A 72 -27.77 -18.81 1.15
CA PHE A 72 -26.65 -19.73 0.88
C PHE A 72 -26.86 -21.15 1.46
N MET A 73 -27.74 -21.29 2.45
CA MET A 73 -27.99 -22.56 3.15
C MET A 73 -29.21 -23.33 2.62
N HIS A 74 -29.85 -22.83 1.56
CA HIS A 74 -30.84 -23.55 0.74
C HIS A 74 -30.23 -23.91 -0.61
#